data_AF-A0A7C1ZDJ0-F1
#
_entry.id   AF-A0A7C1ZDJ0-F1
#
_cell.length_a   1.000
_cell.length_b   1.000
_cell.length_c   1.000
_cell.angle_alpha   90.00
_cell.angle_beta   90.00
_cell.angle_gamma   90.00
#
_symmetry.space_group_name_H-M   'P 1'
#
loop_
_entity.id
_entity.type
_entity.pdbx_description
1 polymer ?
#
loop_
_entity_poly.entity_id
_entity_poly.type
_entity_poly.pdbx_seq_one_letter_code
_entity_poly.pdbx_strand_id
1 'polypeptide(L)'
;MKTIESEKDIEKRRKRKPLPLVIEIMPGQSGIGLIDIFQPGSYEQKSLRDLCNETLKKRDWSVEERELLENINKQLDGGILLSKGRTIDSKALEYANVEETEAGEKYFYVPIRAIKPQEGGT
;
A
#
# COMPACT_ATOMS: atom_id res chain seq x y z
N MET A 1 24.35 -27.12 -1.42
CA MET A 1 25.04 -26.26 -0.44
C MET A 1 24.05 -25.22 0.07
N LYS A 2 23.71 -25.22 1.36
CA LYS A 2 22.91 -24.13 1.95
C LYS A 2 23.88 -23.01 2.32
N THR A 3 23.77 -21.86 1.66
CA THR A 3 24.53 -20.66 2.02
C THR A 3 24.09 -20.22 3.41
N ILE A 4 25.00 -20.30 4.38
CA ILE A 4 24.76 -19.85 5.75
C ILE A 4 24.97 -18.33 5.71
N GLU A 5 23.89 -17.55 5.81
CA GLU A 5 23.99 -16.09 5.94
C GLU A 5 24.84 -15.76 7.17
N SER A 6 25.81 -14.84 7.02
CA SER A 6 26.73 -14.49 8.10
C SER A 6 26.01 -13.71 9.21
N GLU A 7 26.46 -13.84 10.46
CA GLU A 7 25.90 -13.06 11.58
C GLU A 7 25.95 -11.54 11.32
N LYS A 8 26.96 -11.07 10.58
CA LYS A 8 27.06 -9.67 10.13
C LYS A 8 26.00 -9.28 9.12
N ASP A 9 25.58 -10.18 8.23
CA ASP A 9 24.51 -9.93 7.28
C ASP A 9 23.15 -9.91 7.98
N ILE A 10 22.94 -10.83 8.94
CA ILE A 10 21.76 -10.85 9.82
C ILE A 10 21.70 -9.56 10.66
N GLU A 11 22.82 -9.11 11.20
CA GLU A 11 22.91 -7.89 12.00
C GLU A 11 22.75 -6.62 11.15
N LYS A 12 23.28 -6.58 9.91
CA LYS A 12 23.02 -5.51 8.94
C LYS A 12 21.54 -5.44 8.54
N ARG A 13 20.88 -6.59 8.37
CA ARG A 13 19.44 -6.68 8.11
C ARG A 13 18.63 -6.18 9.31
N ARG A 14 19.03 -6.55 10.53
CA ARG A 14 18.42 -6.07 11.80
C ARG A 14 18.67 -4.58 12.08
N LYS A 15 19.77 -4.00 11.59
CA LYS A 15 20.15 -2.59 11.77
C LYS A 15 19.55 -1.64 10.72
N ARG A 16 19.00 -2.15 9.60
CA ARG A 16 18.20 -1.31 8.71
C ARG A 16 16.89 -1.01 9.43
N LYS A 17 16.79 0.20 10.01
CA LYS A 17 15.52 0.71 10.52
C LYS A 17 14.48 0.54 9.41
N PRO A 18 13.34 -0.11 9.68
CA PRO A 18 12.29 -0.21 8.67
C PRO A 18 11.95 1.20 8.20
N LEU A 19 11.76 1.38 6.90
CA LEU A 19 11.32 2.68 6.39
C LEU A 19 9.81 2.83 6.66
N PRO A 20 9.29 4.06 6.79
CA PRO A 20 7.85 4.28 6.74
C PRO A 20 7.27 3.70 5.45
N LEU A 21 6.03 3.22 5.52
CA LEU A 21 5.28 2.75 4.36
C LEU A 21 4.14 3.72 4.10
N VAL A 22 4.13 4.32 2.92
CA VAL A 22 3.03 5.11 2.39
C VAL A 22 2.25 4.22 1.43
N ILE A 23 0.95 4.10 1.66
CA ILE A 23 0.03 3.51 0.68
C ILE A 23 -0.87 4.61 0.13
N GLU A 24 -1.24 4.49 -1.14
CA GLU A 24 -2.20 5.38 -1.78
C GLU A 24 -3.25 4.55 -2.52
N ILE A 25 -4.51 4.65 -2.09
CA ILE A 25 -5.63 3.91 -2.69
C ILE A 25 -6.39 4.85 -3.62
N MET A 26 -6.28 4.61 -4.92
CA MET A 26 -6.88 5.45 -5.96
C MET A 26 -8.14 4.78 -6.54
N PRO A 27 -9.27 5.51 -6.68
CA PRO A 27 -10.44 5.00 -7.38
C PRO A 27 -10.22 5.01 -8.90
N GLY A 28 -10.38 3.85 -9.55
CA GLY A 28 -10.23 3.69 -10.99
C GLY A 28 -8.90 4.23 -11.52
N GLN A 29 -8.99 5.07 -12.56
CA GLN A 29 -7.83 5.72 -13.20
C GLN A 29 -7.50 7.11 -12.61
N SER A 30 -8.02 7.46 -11.43
CA SER A 30 -7.77 8.76 -10.78
C SER A 30 -6.27 9.04 -10.58
N GLY A 31 -5.85 10.30 -10.74
CA GLY A 31 -4.48 10.72 -10.40
C GLY A 31 -4.25 10.96 -8.90
N ILE A 32 -5.32 10.88 -8.09
CA ILE A 32 -5.31 11.18 -6.65
C ILE A 32 -6.00 10.03 -5.91
N GLY A 33 -5.42 9.61 -4.79
CA GLY A 33 -5.97 8.60 -3.90
C GLY A 33 -5.99 9.00 -2.43
N LEU A 34 -6.60 8.12 -1.62
CA LEU A 34 -6.57 8.21 -0.17
C LEU A 34 -5.21 7.70 0.33
N ILE A 35 -4.47 8.53 1.05
CA ILE A 35 -3.12 8.23 1.51
C ILE A 35 -3.14 7.81 2.98
N ASP A 36 -2.35 6.79 3.31
CA ASP A 36 -2.11 6.39 4.69
C ASP A 36 -0.65 6.05 4.92
N ILE A 37 -0.14 6.39 6.11
CA ILE A 37 1.26 6.25 6.48
C ILE A 37 1.38 5.29 7.66
N PHE A 38 2.05 4.18 7.42
CA PHE A 38 2.37 3.17 8.41
C PHE A 38 3.79 3.36 8.93
N GLN A 39 3.92 3.36 10.25
CA GLN A 39 5.20 3.49 10.91
C GLN A 39 6.13 2.31 10.60
N PRO A 40 7.46 2.52 10.60
CA PRO A 40 8.45 1.45 10.56
C PRO A 40 8.08 0.22 11.39
N GLY A 41 8.04 -0.96 10.77
CA GLY A 41 7.77 -2.24 11.43
C GLY A 41 6.29 -2.57 11.67
N SER A 42 5.39 -1.58 11.61
CA SER A 42 3.95 -1.80 11.87
C SER A 42 3.22 -2.61 10.78
N TYR A 43 3.80 -2.66 9.57
CA TYR A 43 3.19 -3.28 8.39
C TYR A 43 3.77 -4.67 8.04
N GLU A 44 4.84 -5.12 8.71
CA GLU A 44 5.64 -6.27 8.25
C GLU A 44 4.94 -7.64 8.35
N GLN A 45 3.93 -7.73 9.23
CA GLN A 45 3.16 -8.95 9.50
C GLN A 45 1.78 -8.96 8.84
N LYS A 46 1.47 -7.93 8.03
CA LYS A 46 0.17 -7.77 7.38
C LYS A 46 0.31 -7.92 5.87
N SER A 47 -0.72 -8.47 5.22
CA SER A 47 -0.82 -8.36 3.76
C SER A 47 -1.09 -6.92 3.35
N LEU A 48 -0.80 -6.56 2.10
CA LEU A 48 -1.18 -5.24 1.58
C LEU A 48 -2.70 -5.04 1.64
N ARG A 49 -3.48 -6.11 1.40
CA ARG A 49 -4.93 -6.10 1.56
C ARG A 49 -5.39 -5.74 2.97
N ASP A 50 -4.74 -6.27 4.00
CA ASP A 50 -5.10 -5.97 5.39
C ASP A 50 -4.83 -4.50 5.72
N LEU A 51 -3.70 -3.96 5.25
CA LEU A 51 -3.36 -2.54 5.42
C LEU A 51 -4.38 -1.64 4.71
N CYS A 52 -4.75 -1.96 3.47
CA CYS A 52 -5.81 -1.23 2.77
C CYS A 52 -7.14 -1.29 3.53
N ASN A 53 -7.53 -2.46 4.04
CA ASN A 53 -8.76 -2.61 4.82
C ASN A 53 -8.74 -1.79 6.11
N GLU A 54 -7.59 -1.66 6.77
CA GLU A 54 -7.43 -0.81 7.95
C GLU A 54 -7.61 0.67 7.59
N THR A 55 -6.94 1.13 6.52
CA THR A 55 -7.09 2.50 6.00
C THR A 55 -8.54 2.81 5.65
N LEU A 56 -9.23 1.94 4.90
CA LEU A 56 -10.61 2.16 4.47
C LEU A 56 -11.63 2.15 5.64
N LYS A 57 -11.26 1.63 6.80
CA LYS A 57 -12.09 1.61 8.02
C LYS A 57 -11.86 2.80 8.95
N LYS A 58 -10.82 3.62 8.71
CA LYS A 58 -10.58 4.86 9.46
C LYS A 58 -11.77 5.81 9.34
N ARG A 59 -11.99 6.60 10.39
CA ARG A 59 -13.17 7.49 10.52
C ARG A 59 -12.81 8.97 10.63
N ASP A 60 -11.53 9.25 10.82
CA ASP A 60 -10.92 10.55 11.06
C ASP A 60 -10.48 11.27 9.78
N TRP A 61 -11.08 10.92 8.64
CA TRP A 61 -10.86 11.56 7.36
C TRP A 61 -11.45 12.97 7.28
N SER A 62 -10.76 13.85 6.55
CA SER A 62 -11.25 15.17 6.11
C SER A 62 -12.49 15.03 5.21
N VAL A 63 -13.13 16.14 4.88
CA VAL A 63 -14.29 16.12 3.97
C VAL A 63 -13.89 15.61 2.58
N GLU A 64 -12.77 16.08 2.05
CA GLU A 64 -12.23 15.69 0.75
C GLU A 64 -11.80 14.22 0.74
N GLU A 65 -11.17 13.75 1.82
CA GLU A 65 -10.76 12.36 1.97
C GLU A 65 -11.96 11.41 2.10
N ARG A 66 -13.08 11.87 2.68
CA ARG A 66 -14.33 11.09 2.71
C ARG A 66 -14.93 10.94 1.31
N GLU A 67 -14.92 11.99 0.50
CA GLU A 67 -15.37 11.89 -0.90
C GLU A 67 -14.50 10.89 -1.69
N LEU A 68 -13.18 10.89 -1.48
CA LEU A 68 -12.29 9.88 -2.06
C LEU A 68 -12.64 8.47 -1.56
N LEU A 69 -12.85 8.30 -0.25
CA LEU A 69 -13.25 7.02 0.33
C LEU A 69 -14.57 6.50 -0.25
N GLU A 70 -15.57 7.36 -0.43
CA GLU A 70 -16.84 7.00 -1.08
C GLU A 70 -16.63 6.53 -2.51
N ASN A 71 -15.79 7.23 -3.28
CA ASN A 71 -15.46 6.85 -4.64
C ASN A 71 -14.69 5.53 -4.71
N ILE A 72 -13.76 5.29 -3.77
CA ILE A 72 -13.07 4.00 -3.64
C ILE A 72 -14.08 2.89 -3.34
N ASN A 73 -14.98 3.09 -2.38
CA ASN A 73 -15.97 2.09 -2.02
C ASN A 73 -16.92 1.76 -3.18
N LYS A 74 -17.32 2.75 -3.99
CA LYS A 74 -18.11 2.51 -5.22
C LYS A 74 -17.35 1.65 -6.23
N GLN A 75 -16.03 1.82 -6.36
CA GLN A 75 -15.21 0.96 -7.22
C GLN A 75 -15.07 -0.44 -6.66
N LEU A 76 -15.00 -0.59 -5.33
CA LEU A 76 -14.85 -1.89 -4.67
C LEU A 76 -16.16 -2.68 -4.60
N ASP A 77 -17.32 -2.04 -4.78
CA ASP A 77 -18.60 -2.71 -4.92
C ASP A 77 -18.65 -3.54 -6.22
N GLY A 78 -18.35 -4.84 -6.08
CA GLY A 78 -18.13 -5.76 -7.21
C GLY A 78 -16.74 -5.63 -7.86
N GLY A 79 -15.83 -4.88 -7.26
CA GLY A 79 -14.48 -4.64 -7.77
C GLY A 79 -13.36 -5.27 -6.96
N ILE A 80 -12.13 -4.92 -7.31
CA ILE A 80 -10.92 -5.45 -6.69
C ILE A 80 -9.87 -4.36 -6.45
N LEU A 81 -8.95 -4.65 -5.52
CA LEU A 81 -7.75 -3.86 -5.30
C LEU A 81 -6.58 -4.47 -6.08
N LEU A 82 -5.89 -3.65 -6.86
CA LEU A 82 -4.74 -4.03 -7.66
C LEU A 82 -3.55 -3.14 -7.35
N SER A 83 -2.35 -3.72 -7.37
CA SER A 83 -1.10 -2.97 -7.39
C SER A 83 -0.14 -3.65 -8.35
N LYS A 84 0.60 -2.87 -9.14
CA LYS A 84 1.46 -3.38 -10.24
C LYS A 84 0.72 -4.37 -11.17
N GLY A 85 -0.56 -4.10 -11.45
CA GLY A 85 -1.39 -4.91 -12.36
C GLY A 85 -1.84 -6.27 -11.82
N ARG A 86 -1.63 -6.57 -10.54
CA ARG A 86 -1.99 -7.86 -9.91
C ARG A 86 -2.69 -7.66 -8.56
N THR A 87 -3.35 -8.70 -8.05
CA THR A 87 -4.03 -8.66 -6.74
C THR A 87 -3.02 -8.45 -5.60
N ILE A 88 -3.50 -7.89 -4.49
CA ILE A 88 -2.68 -7.39 -3.36
C ILE A 88 -2.63 -8.35 -2.16
N ASP A 89 -2.60 -9.65 -2.43
CA ASP A 89 -2.73 -10.69 -1.39
C ASP A 89 -1.40 -11.00 -0.66
N SER A 90 -0.28 -10.48 -1.16
CA SER A 90 1.05 -10.63 -0.56
C SER A 90 1.44 -9.45 0.35
N LYS A 91 2.67 -9.45 0.88
CA LYS A 91 3.17 -8.37 1.74
C LYS A 91 3.35 -7.06 0.97
N ALA A 92 3.13 -5.93 1.65
CA ALA A 92 3.24 -4.59 1.03
C ALA A 92 4.58 -4.34 0.34
N LEU A 93 5.69 -4.82 0.90
CA LEU A 93 7.03 -4.62 0.34
C LEU A 93 7.24 -5.27 -1.04
N GLU A 94 6.42 -6.26 -1.42
CA GLU A 94 6.48 -6.87 -2.76
C GLU A 94 5.88 -5.97 -3.85
N TYR A 95 5.14 -4.94 -3.44
CA TYR A 95 4.51 -3.96 -4.32
C TYR A 95 5.16 -2.59 -4.21
N ALA A 96 5.99 -2.36 -3.19
CA ALA A 96 6.59 -1.09 -2.90
C ALA A 96 7.63 -0.66 -3.95
N ASN A 97 7.72 0.64 -4.13
CA ASN A 97 8.90 1.34 -4.65
C ASN A 97 9.57 2.07 -3.48
N VAL A 98 10.87 2.35 -3.59
CA VAL A 98 11.56 3.20 -2.62
C VAL A 98 11.58 4.60 -3.20
N GLU A 99 11.02 5.54 -2.47
CA GLU A 99 10.96 6.96 -2.80
C GLU A 99 11.75 7.76 -1.77
N GLU A 100 12.02 9.03 -2.08
CA GLU A 100 12.77 9.96 -1.24
C GLU A 100 12.04 11.31 -1.18
N THR A 101 11.93 11.89 0.02
CA THR A 101 11.38 13.25 0.18
C THR A 101 12.40 14.28 -0.27
N GLU A 102 11.96 15.54 -0.44
CA GLU A 102 12.87 16.66 -0.74
C GLU A 102 13.97 16.85 0.32
N ALA A 103 13.71 16.42 1.57
CA ALA A 103 14.66 16.47 2.67
C ALA A 103 15.65 15.28 2.69
N GLY A 104 15.56 14.36 1.74
CA GLY A 104 16.42 13.16 1.66
C GLY A 104 15.93 11.99 2.51
N GLU A 105 14.69 12.01 3.01
CA GLU A 105 14.14 10.92 3.83
C GLU A 105 13.50 9.85 2.95
N LYS A 106 13.91 8.58 3.14
CA LYS A 106 13.42 7.47 2.34
C LYS A 106 12.16 6.85 2.92
N TYR A 107 11.26 6.44 2.05
CA TYR A 107 10.04 5.71 2.41
C TYR A 107 9.69 4.66 1.35
N PHE A 108 8.90 3.67 1.74
CA PHE A 108 8.26 2.76 0.80
C PHE A 108 6.96 3.39 0.31
N TYR A 109 6.73 3.39 -0.99
CA TYR A 109 5.49 3.85 -1.60
C TYR A 109 4.79 2.73 -2.35
N VAL A 110 3.51 2.53 -2.09
CA VAL A 110 2.68 1.52 -2.77
C VAL A 110 1.44 2.19 -3.36
N PRO A 111 1.37 2.34 -4.69
CA PRO A 111 0.13 2.75 -5.35
C PRO A 111 -0.82 1.54 -5.47
N ILE A 112 -2.07 1.73 -5.06
CA ILE A 112 -3.15 0.74 -5.15
C ILE A 112 -4.30 1.34 -5.95
N ARG A 113 -4.90 0.52 -6.81
CA ARG A 113 -6.04 0.86 -7.66
C ARG A 113 -7.26 0.08 -7.20
N ALA A 114 -8.32 0.77 -6.80
CA ALA A 114 -9.64 0.19 -6.63
C ALA A 114 -10.35 0.23 -7.99
N ILE A 115 -10.55 -0.93 -8.62
CA ILE A 115 -11.10 -1.01 -9.97
C ILE A 115 -12.30 -1.94 -9.96
N LYS A 116 -13.43 -1.43 -10.47
CA LYS A 116 -14.58 -2.26 -10.86
C LYS A 116 -14.35 -2.82 -12.26
N PRO A 117 -14.48 -4.14 -12.49
CA PRO A 117 -14.55 -4.70 -13.83
C PRO A 117 -15.61 -3.96 -14.64
N GLN A 118 -15.30 -3.59 -15.88
CA GLN A 118 -16.32 -3.07 -16.77
C GLN A 118 -17.31 -4.20 -17.06
N GLU A 119 -18.60 -3.96 -16.83
CA GLU A 119 -19.66 -4.79 -17.41
C GLU A 119 -19.57 -4.56 -18.93
N GLY A 120 -18.95 -5.50 -19.64
CA GLY A 120 -18.92 -5.46 -21.09
C GLY A 120 -20.36 -5.49 -21.60
N GLY A 121 -20.73 -4.48 -22.40
CA GLY A 121 -22.01 -4.44 -23.08
C GLY A 121 -22.26 -5.74 -23.85
N THR A 122 -23.43 -6.33 -23.63
CA THR A 122 -24.01 -7.35 -24.51
C THR A 122 -24.04 -6.89 -25.95
#